data_AF-A0A646KFJ4-F1
#
_entry.id   AF-A0A646KFJ4-F1
#
_cell.length_a   1.000
_cell.length_b   1.000
_cell.length_c   1.000
_cell.angle_alpha   90.00
_cell.angle_beta   90.00
_cell.angle_gamma   90.00
#
_symmetry.space_group_name_H-M   'P 1'
#
loop_
_entity.id
_entity.type
_entity.pdbx_description
1 polymer ?
#
loop_
_entity_poly.entity_id
_entity_poly.type
_entity_poly.pdbx_seq_one_letter_code
_entity_poly.pdbx_strand_id
1 'polypeptide(L)'
;MRFLPTEEQAAFTGSLDAMLSAADVPRAARAWAAGDHAPGRKLFARLADAGLFALAVPEAYGGAGPLPVELALAFVELGRHAVPGPLAETAAAAALLAEC
;
A
#
# COMPACT_ATOMS: atom_id res chain seq x y z
N MET A 1 4.26 -27.63 -0.28
CA MET A 1 4.09 -26.18 -0.55
C MET A 1 3.88 -25.45 0.75
N ARG A 2 4.48 -24.26 0.92
CA ARG A 2 4.31 -23.42 2.11
C ARG A 2 3.39 -22.25 1.74
N PHE A 3 2.25 -22.14 2.42
CA PHE A 3 1.24 -21.09 2.22
C PHE A 3 1.18 -20.07 3.36
N LEU A 4 2.10 -20.18 4.32
CA LEU A 4 2.24 -19.21 5.40
C LEU A 4 3.21 -18.11 4.98
N PRO A 5 2.94 -16.84 5.36
CA PRO A 5 3.89 -15.76 5.18
C PRO A 5 5.24 -16.07 5.83
N THR A 6 6.31 -15.55 5.25
CA THR A 6 7.64 -15.55 5.88
C THR A 6 7.66 -14.60 7.08
N GLU A 7 8.70 -14.71 7.92
CA GLU A 7 8.90 -13.75 9.03
C GLU A 7 9.06 -12.31 8.51
N GLU A 8 9.74 -12.13 7.38
CA GLU A 8 9.90 -10.83 6.73
C GLU A 8 8.57 -10.26 6.22
N GLN A 9 7.76 -11.10 5.57
CA GLN A 9 6.42 -10.71 5.13
C GLN A 9 5.51 -10.36 6.31
N ALA A 10 5.58 -11.12 7.41
CA ALA A 10 4.83 -10.85 8.63
C ALA A 10 5.30 -9.56 9.33
N ALA A 11 6.60 -9.29 9.34
CA ALA A 11 7.17 -8.05 9.86
C ALA A 11 6.72 -6.84 9.01
N PHE A 12 6.71 -7.00 7.69
CA PHE A 12 6.22 -5.99 6.76
C PHE A 12 4.75 -5.66 7.00
N THR A 13 3.85 -6.64 7.05
CA THR A 13 2.42 -6.38 7.32
C THR A 13 2.20 -5.82 8.72
N GLY A 14 2.95 -6.29 9.73
CA GLY A 14 2.91 -5.74 11.08
C GLY A 14 3.31 -4.26 11.14
N SER A 15 4.27 -3.85 10.32
CA SER A 15 4.67 -2.44 10.21
C SER A 15 3.60 -1.56 9.58
N LEU A 16 2.89 -2.06 8.55
CA LEU A 16 1.74 -1.39 7.95
C LEU A 16 0.59 -1.27 8.93
N ASP A 17 0.25 -2.35 9.63
CA ASP A 17 -0.81 -2.35 10.63
C ASP A 17 -0.53 -1.33 11.75
N ALA A 18 0.70 -1.29 12.27
CA ALA A 18 1.10 -0.30 13.28
C ALA A 18 0.99 1.14 12.75
N MET A 19 1.47 1.40 11.52
CA MET A 19 1.39 2.71 10.89
C MET A 19 -0.07 3.17 10.71
N LEU A 20 -0.93 2.27 10.24
CA LEU A 20 -2.33 2.56 9.94
C LEU A 20 -3.16 2.68 11.23
N SER A 21 -2.88 1.85 12.23
CA SER A 21 -3.50 1.95 13.57
C SER A 21 -3.16 3.28 14.27
N ALA A 22 -1.95 3.80 14.05
CA ALA A 22 -1.55 5.11 14.56
C ALA A 22 -2.12 6.29 13.73
N ALA A 23 -2.69 6.01 12.56
CA ALA A 23 -3.33 7.00 11.71
C ALA A 23 -4.83 7.08 11.98
N ASP A 24 -5.41 8.28 11.83
CA ASP A 24 -6.87 8.45 11.87
C ASP A 24 -7.50 8.11 10.51
N VAL A 25 -7.37 6.84 10.10
CA VAL A 25 -7.87 6.33 8.82
C VAL A 25 -9.39 6.49 8.69
N PRO A 26 -10.21 6.24 9.73
CA PRO A 26 -11.66 6.47 9.65
C PRO A 26 -12.02 7.93 9.34
N ARG A 27 -11.31 8.90 9.92
CA ARG A 27 -11.49 10.31 9.55
C ARG A 27 -11.07 10.58 8.12
N ALA A 28 -9.93 10.03 7.69
CA ALA A 28 -9.47 10.20 6.30
C ALA A 28 -10.48 9.63 5.30
N ALA A 29 -11.05 8.46 5.58
CA ALA A 29 -12.07 7.83 4.74
C ALA A 29 -13.36 8.66 4.67
N ARG A 30 -13.85 9.17 5.81
CA ARG A 30 -15.04 10.04 5.83
C ARG A 30 -14.81 11.36 5.09
N ALA A 31 -13.65 11.99 5.31
CA ALA A 31 -13.28 13.21 4.61
C ALA A 31 -13.22 12.98 3.09
N TRP A 32 -12.64 11.84 2.68
CA TRP A 32 -12.57 11.45 1.28
C TRP A 32 -13.97 11.33 0.65
N ALA A 33 -14.89 10.63 1.33
CA ALA A 33 -16.27 10.48 0.87
C ALA A 33 -17.02 11.83 0.78
N ALA A 34 -16.64 12.81 1.60
CA ALA A 34 -17.18 14.18 1.56
C ALA A 34 -16.48 15.09 0.53
N GLY A 35 -15.51 14.58 -0.24
CA GLY A 35 -14.76 15.32 -1.25
C GLY A 35 -13.50 16.03 -0.72
N ASP A 36 -13.21 15.98 0.58
CA ASP A 36 -11.94 16.45 1.14
C ASP A 36 -10.90 15.32 1.10
N HIS A 37 -10.09 15.32 0.04
CA HIS A 37 -9.06 14.31 -0.16
C HIS A 37 -7.74 14.63 0.58
N ALA A 38 -7.62 15.76 1.28
CA ALA A 38 -6.33 16.15 1.88
C ALA A 38 -5.82 15.16 2.95
N PRO A 39 -6.66 14.67 3.89
CA PRO A 39 -6.22 13.67 4.87
C PRO A 39 -5.82 12.34 4.22
N GLY A 40 -6.59 11.88 3.22
CA GLY A 40 -6.28 10.66 2.48
C GLY A 40 -4.99 10.77 1.67
N ARG A 41 -4.74 11.91 1.03
CA ARG A 41 -3.47 12.17 0.32
C ARG A 41 -2.27 12.20 1.27
N LYS A 42 -2.42 12.72 2.49
CA LYS A 42 -1.37 12.66 3.51
C LYS A 42 -1.06 11.22 3.93
N LEU A 43 -2.09 10.37 4.06
CA LEU A 43 -1.90 8.95 4.34
C LEU A 43 -1.23 8.24 3.16
N PHE A 44 -1.65 8.53 1.93
CA PHE A 44 -1.06 8.00 0.71
C PHE A 44 0.44 8.33 0.60
N ALA A 45 0.84 9.57 0.91
CA ALA A 45 2.25 9.98 0.92
C ALA A 45 3.06 9.15 1.93
N ARG A 46 2.52 8.91 3.13
CA ARG A 46 3.20 8.06 4.14
C ARG A 46 3.36 6.62 3.67
N LEU A 47 2.37 6.07 2.99
CA LEU A 47 2.48 4.72 2.39
C LEU A 47 3.53 4.68 1.28
N ALA A 48 3.65 5.74 0.48
CA ALA A 48 4.69 5.87 -0.53
C ALA A 48 6.09 5.95 0.13
N ASP A 49 6.25 6.75 1.18
CA ASP A 49 7.51 6.84 1.95
C ASP A 49 7.88 5.51 2.60
N ALA A 50 6.89 4.68 2.96
CA ALA A 50 7.08 3.32 3.46
C ALA A 50 7.45 2.30 2.38
N GLY A 51 7.53 2.72 1.11
CA GLY A 51 7.92 1.86 -0.02
C GLY A 51 6.79 0.99 -0.58
N LEU A 52 5.53 1.19 -0.18
CA LEU A 52 4.40 0.35 -0.62
C LEU A 52 4.33 0.24 -2.14
N PHE A 53 4.39 1.38 -2.85
CA PHE A 53 4.23 1.39 -4.31
C PHE A 53 5.47 0.88 -5.04
N ALA A 54 6.65 0.91 -4.41
CA ALA A 54 7.86 0.35 -5.00
C ALA A 54 7.74 -1.17 -5.22
N LEU A 55 6.89 -1.87 -4.46
CA LEU A 55 6.61 -3.31 -4.61
C LEU A 55 5.92 -3.70 -5.92
N ALA A 56 5.42 -2.73 -6.70
CA ALA A 56 4.84 -2.97 -8.02
C ALA A 56 5.68 -2.37 -9.15
N VAL A 57 6.69 -1.55 -8.81
CA VAL A 57 7.53 -0.84 -9.78
C VAL A 57 8.74 -1.73 -10.14
N PRO A 58 9.09 -1.91 -11.43
CA PRO A 58 10.30 -2.63 -11.80
C PRO A 58 11.57 -1.96 -11.27
N GLU A 59 12.60 -2.74 -10.96
CA GLU A 59 13.88 -2.24 -10.42
C GLU A 59 14.56 -1.20 -11.32
N ALA A 60 14.41 -1.32 -12.65
CA ALA A 60 14.94 -0.36 -13.63
C ALA A 60 14.41 1.08 -13.42
N TYR A 61 13.25 1.21 -12.76
CA TYR A 61 12.61 2.48 -12.41
C TYR A 61 12.72 2.80 -10.91
N GLY A 62 13.66 2.16 -10.19
CA GLY A 62 13.90 2.37 -8.76
C GLY A 62 12.90 1.68 -7.83
N GLY A 63 12.12 0.72 -8.35
CA GLY A 63 11.25 -0.13 -7.53
C GLY A 63 11.95 -1.35 -6.94
N ALA A 64 11.18 -2.18 -6.24
CA ALA A 64 11.61 -3.45 -5.67
C ALA A 64 11.23 -4.67 -6.55
N GLY A 65 10.67 -4.42 -7.73
CA GLY A 65 10.17 -5.43 -8.68
C GLY A 65 8.66 -5.60 -8.59
N PRO A 66 8.00 -6.34 -9.50
CA PRO A 66 6.67 -6.84 -9.19
C PRO A 66 6.81 -7.94 -8.12
N LEU A 67 6.47 -7.62 -6.87
CA LEU A 67 6.45 -8.53 -5.72
C LEU A 67 5.00 -8.87 -5.36
N PRO A 68 4.36 -9.83 -6.06
CA PRO A 68 2.91 -10.01 -5.98
C PRO A 68 2.41 -10.51 -4.63
N VAL A 69 3.22 -11.26 -3.87
CA VAL A 69 2.82 -11.77 -2.55
C VAL A 69 2.84 -10.64 -1.53
N GLU A 70 3.93 -9.87 -1.48
CA GLU A 70 4.07 -8.69 -0.62
C GLU A 70 3.02 -7.65 -0.94
N LEU A 71 2.75 -7.42 -2.23
CA LEU A 71 1.70 -6.52 -2.67
C LEU A 71 0.32 -7.01 -2.19
N ALA A 72 -0.01 -8.27 -2.40
CA ALA A 72 -1.29 -8.83 -1.93
C ALA A 72 -1.44 -8.72 -0.41
N LEU A 73 -0.39 -9.04 0.35
CA LEU A 73 -0.37 -8.92 1.81
C LEU A 73 -0.56 -7.46 2.25
N ALA A 74 0.09 -6.50 1.59
CA ALA A 74 -0.13 -5.09 1.86
C ALA A 74 -1.59 -4.68 1.62
N PHE A 75 -2.19 -5.09 0.49
CA PHE A 75 -3.59 -4.77 0.19
C PHE A 75 -4.58 -5.37 1.17
N VAL A 76 -4.28 -6.53 1.78
CA VAL A 76 -5.07 -7.07 2.90
C VAL A 76 -5.06 -6.12 4.09
N GLU A 77 -3.88 -5.58 4.46
CA GLU A 77 -3.77 -4.61 5.57
C GLU A 77 -4.47 -3.29 5.24
N LEU A 78 -4.26 -2.74 4.04
CA LEU A 78 -4.92 -1.50 3.59
C LEU A 78 -6.45 -1.65 3.61
N GLY A 79 -6.96 -2.80 3.16
CA GLY A 79 -8.37 -3.14 3.20
C GLY A 79 -8.92 -3.26 4.62
N ARG A 80 -8.17 -3.87 5.54
CA ARG A 80 -8.55 -3.98 6.96
C ARG A 80 -8.76 -2.61 7.62
N HIS A 81 -7.95 -1.64 7.25
CA HIS A 81 -8.04 -0.27 7.75
C HIS A 81 -8.97 0.64 6.94
N ALA A 82 -9.55 0.15 5.84
CA ALA A 82 -10.36 0.92 4.90
C ALA A 82 -9.66 2.20 4.38
N VAL A 83 -8.39 2.06 4.02
CA VAL A 83 -7.58 3.17 3.48
C VAL A 83 -8.22 3.72 2.20
N PRO A 84 -8.54 5.03 2.13
CA PRO A 84 -9.15 5.62 0.95
C PRO A 84 -8.11 5.96 -0.12
N GLY A 85 -8.57 6.04 -1.37
CA GLY A 85 -7.81 6.55 -2.51
C GLY A 85 -7.44 5.49 -3.53
N PRO A 86 -6.73 5.88 -4.61
CA PRO A 86 -6.50 5.05 -5.78
C PRO A 86 -5.35 4.06 -5.57
N LEU A 87 -5.40 3.23 -4.53
CA LEU A 87 -4.29 2.36 -4.13
C LEU A 87 -4.04 1.27 -5.17
N ALA A 88 -5.09 0.51 -5.51
CA ALA A 88 -5.02 -0.62 -6.44
C ALA A 88 -4.72 -0.14 -7.86
N GLU A 89 -5.35 0.96 -8.26
CA GLU A 89 -5.15 1.61 -9.54
C GLU A 89 -3.70 2.10 -9.69
N THR A 90 -3.12 2.70 -8.64
CA THR A 90 -1.71 3.12 -8.66
C THR A 90 -0.77 1.92 -8.77
N ALA A 91 -1.00 0.86 -8.00
CA ALA A 91 -0.16 -0.34 -8.06
C ALA A 91 -0.25 -1.04 -9.43
N ALA A 92 -1.45 -1.12 -10.02
CA ALA A 92 -1.65 -1.68 -11.35
C ALA A 92 -0.95 -0.83 -12.42
N ALA A 93 -1.08 0.50 -12.36
CA ALA A 93 -0.39 1.40 -13.26
C ALA A 93 1.14 1.30 -13.13
N ALA A 94 1.66 1.13 -11.91
CA ALA A 94 3.09 0.93 -11.67
C ALA A 94 3.62 -0.37 -12.30
N ALA A 95 2.83 -1.46 -12.26
CA ALA A 95 3.22 -2.73 -12.86
C ALA A 95 3.38 -2.64 -14.38
N LEU A 96 2.60 -1.78 -15.06
CA LEU A 96 2.69 -1.56 -16.51
C LEU A 96 4.01 -0.90 -16.94
N LEU A 97 4.78 -0.31 -16.02
CA LEU A 97 6.12 0.20 -16.34
C LEU A 97 7.06 -0.92 -16.81
N ALA A 98 6.77 -2.19 -16.47
CA ALA A 98 7.54 -3.34 -16.96
C ALA A 98 7.40 -3.57 -18.47
N GLU A 99 6.37 -2.99 -19.10
CA GLU A 99 6.04 -3.16 -20.51
C GLU A 99 6.60 -2.03 -21.40
N CYS A 100 7.28 -1.04 -20.79
CA CYS A 100 7.89 0.11 -21.46
C CYS A 100 9.38 -0.15 -21.73
#